data_AF-A0A382T629-F1
#
_entry.id   AF-A0A382T629-F1
#
_cell.length_a   1.000
_cell.length_b   1.000
_cell.length_c   1.000
_cell.angle_alpha   90.00
_cell.angle_beta   90.00
_cell.angle_gamma   90.00
#
_symmetry.space_group_name_H-M   'P 1'
#
loop_
_entity.id
_entity.type
_entity.pdbx_description
1 polymer ?
#
loop_
_entity_poly.entity_id
_entity_poly.type
_entity_poly.pdbx_seq_one_letter_code
_entity_poly.pdbx_strand_id
1 'polypeptide(L)'
;GMHDWVCSFDLNSLYPSIIMQYNMSPETILLDDEPDVNVESILRSEVINNKPGTALAVNGVRFDTTKQGILSQIIQEIYNERVEHKNKQLKAEQELELCGSKSEQYDIEKRIAISSNQQLALKILLNSLYGAMGNKWFRYFDMRIAEGITLTGQATIQWAEKYLNEYLNKTLDTDKDYVIAIDTDSVYVTLDEFIKRFKPENPVNFLDKLCSTSLEEALEKAFDELYYSLGGYENKMVMGREVIADRGIWTAKKRYILNVYDNEGVRYTKPHLKIMGIEAIKSSTPAICRQALKDMFRRIIETD
;
A
#
# COMPACT_ATOMS: atom_id res chain seq x y z
N GLY A 1 4.96 14.67 13.19
CA GLY A 1 4.27 15.87 13.73
C GLY A 1 2.79 15.58 13.84
N MET A 2 1.98 16.60 14.10
CA MET A 2 0.52 16.52 13.93
C MET A 2 0.17 17.10 12.55
N HIS A 3 -0.73 16.42 11.85
CA HIS A 3 -1.12 16.76 10.49
C HIS A 3 -2.62 16.62 10.34
N ASP A 4 -3.25 17.62 9.74
CA ASP A 4 -4.68 17.60 9.44
C ASP A 4 -4.92 17.04 8.03
N TRP A 5 -6.11 16.47 7.84
CA TRP A 5 -6.63 15.91 6.59
C TRP A 5 -5.62 15.02 5.87
N VAL A 6 -5.35 13.86 6.47
CA VAL A 6 -4.42 12.86 5.95
C VAL A 6 -5.19 11.79 5.18
N CYS A 7 -4.80 11.55 3.94
CA CYS A 7 -5.20 10.38 3.17
C CYS A 7 -4.02 9.40 3.05
N SER A 8 -4.28 8.09 3.14
CA SER A 8 -3.28 7.09 2.78
C SER A 8 -3.64 6.41 1.47
N PHE A 9 -2.62 6.05 0.71
CA PHE A 9 -2.72 5.19 -0.46
C PHE A 9 -1.85 3.96 -0.21
N ASP A 10 -2.31 2.78 -0.62
CA ASP A 10 -1.64 1.50 -0.38
C ASP A 10 -1.55 0.69 -1.67
N LEU A 11 -0.37 0.11 -1.93
CA LEU A 11 -0.16 -0.77 -3.08
C LEU A 11 -0.75 -2.16 -2.80
N ASN A 12 -1.57 -2.65 -3.73
CA ASN A 12 -2.17 -3.97 -3.62
C ASN A 12 -1.10 -5.07 -3.64
N SER A 13 -0.81 -5.64 -2.47
CA SER A 13 0.13 -6.76 -2.31
C SER A 13 1.47 -6.51 -3.01
N LEU A 14 2.19 -5.45 -2.59
CA LEU A 14 3.40 -4.94 -3.25
C LEU A 14 4.35 -6.04 -3.76
N TYR A 15 4.87 -6.90 -2.87
CA TYR A 15 5.87 -7.90 -3.28
C TYR A 15 5.34 -8.97 -4.25
N PRO A 16 4.17 -9.60 -4.00
CA PRO A 16 3.51 -10.43 -5.02
C PRO A 16 3.35 -9.72 -6.38
N SER A 17 2.90 -8.46 -6.36
CA SER A 17 2.68 -7.68 -7.58
C SER A 17 4.00 -7.40 -8.32
N ILE A 18 5.10 -7.14 -7.60
CA ILE A 18 6.44 -7.00 -8.19
C ILE A 18 6.88 -8.32 -8.85
N ILE A 19 6.71 -9.46 -8.17
CA ILE A 19 7.09 -10.76 -8.73
C ILE A 19 6.31 -11.03 -10.03
N MET A 20 5.00 -10.76 -10.04
CA MET A 20 4.16 -10.93 -11.23
C MET A 20 4.53 -9.95 -12.35
N GLN A 21 4.71 -8.66 -12.02
CA GLN A 21 4.99 -7.60 -12.99
C GLN A 21 6.33 -7.79 -13.69
N TYR A 22 7.38 -8.10 -12.93
CA TYR A 22 8.73 -8.26 -13.48
C TYR A 22 9.05 -9.73 -13.81
N ASN A 23 8.05 -10.62 -13.73
CA ASN A 23 8.16 -12.05 -13.99
C ASN A 23 9.31 -12.74 -13.24
N MET A 24 9.49 -12.41 -11.96
CA MET A 24 10.64 -12.85 -11.18
C MET A 24 10.52 -14.33 -10.80
N SER A 25 11.27 -15.18 -11.49
CA SER A 25 11.30 -16.63 -11.26
C SER A 25 12.70 -17.17 -11.59
N PRO A 26 13.18 -18.26 -10.95
CA PRO A 26 14.53 -18.76 -11.19
C PRO A 26 14.84 -19.08 -12.65
N GLU A 27 13.86 -19.59 -13.39
CA GLU A 27 13.98 -19.97 -14.80
C GLU A 27 13.81 -18.80 -15.78
N THR A 28 13.40 -17.63 -15.31
CA THR A 28 13.26 -16.42 -16.15
C THR A 28 14.48 -15.50 -16.03
N ILE A 29 15.44 -15.77 -15.13
CA ILE A 29 16.64 -14.94 -14.98
C ILE A 29 17.49 -14.97 -16.26
N LEU A 30 17.76 -13.80 -16.80
CA LEU A 30 18.70 -13.59 -17.90
C LEU A 30 20.05 -13.20 -17.29
N LEU A 31 21.11 -13.96 -17.58
CA LEU A 31 22.45 -13.75 -17.04
C LEU A 31 23.17 -12.59 -17.75
N ASP A 32 22.52 -11.43 -17.81
CA ASP A 32 22.94 -10.24 -18.53
C ASP A 32 22.66 -8.95 -17.72
N ASP A 33 22.97 -9.03 -16.42
CA ASP A 33 22.79 -7.98 -15.40
C ASP A 33 23.22 -6.60 -15.92
N GLU A 34 22.39 -5.59 -15.65
CA GLU A 34 22.68 -4.18 -15.93
C GLU A 34 23.42 -3.56 -14.73
N PRO A 35 24.66 -3.05 -14.93
CA PRO A 35 25.40 -2.41 -13.85
C PRO A 35 24.75 -1.09 -13.42
N ASP A 36 25.09 -0.63 -12.22
CA ASP A 36 24.73 0.70 -11.68
C ASP A 36 23.21 0.99 -11.54
N VAL A 37 22.36 -0.03 -11.67
CA VAL A 37 20.94 0.07 -11.34
C VAL A 37 20.75 0.02 -9.83
N ASN A 38 20.13 1.05 -9.27
CA ASN A 38 19.80 1.15 -7.85
C ASN A 38 18.64 2.13 -7.65
N VAL A 39 18.15 2.26 -6.41
CA VAL A 39 17.00 3.12 -6.10
C VAL A 39 17.22 4.58 -6.54
N GLU A 40 18.41 5.15 -6.33
CA GLU A 40 18.69 6.54 -6.71
C GLU A 40 18.68 6.73 -8.23
N SER A 41 19.25 5.77 -8.99
CA SER A 41 19.26 5.87 -10.46
C SER A 41 17.85 5.77 -11.05
N ILE A 42 16.95 4.99 -10.43
CA ILE A 42 15.52 5.01 -10.77
C ILE A 42 14.90 6.37 -10.48
N LEU A 43 15.10 6.91 -9.27
CA LEU A 43 14.51 8.19 -8.87
C LEU A 43 15.00 9.39 -9.71
N ARG A 44 16.20 9.30 -10.27
CA ARG A 44 16.76 10.28 -11.23
C ARG A 44 16.31 10.04 -12.68
N SER A 45 15.55 8.97 -12.95
CA SER A 45 15.09 8.59 -14.28
C SER A 45 16.24 8.30 -15.25
N GLU A 46 17.35 7.77 -14.75
CA GLU A 46 18.57 7.48 -15.52
C GLU A 46 18.56 6.07 -16.14
N VAL A 47 17.64 5.21 -15.70
CA VAL A 47 17.57 3.80 -16.11
C VAL A 47 16.42 3.60 -17.10
N ILE A 48 16.75 3.02 -18.26
CA ILE A 48 15.78 2.58 -19.26
C ILE A 48 16.17 1.18 -19.74
N ASN A 49 15.25 0.23 -19.59
CA ASN A 49 15.41 -1.11 -20.13
C ASN A 49 15.18 -1.11 -21.65
N ASN A 50 16.29 -1.11 -22.40
CA ASN A 50 16.27 -1.11 -23.86
C ASN A 50 16.21 -2.51 -24.51
N LYS A 51 15.96 -3.59 -23.73
CA LYS A 51 15.84 -4.96 -24.27
C LYS A 51 14.37 -5.38 -24.31
N PRO A 52 13.76 -5.49 -25.50
CA PRO A 52 12.38 -5.96 -25.63
C PRO A 52 12.22 -7.39 -25.10
N GLY A 53 11.05 -7.69 -24.53
CA GLY A 53 10.77 -9.02 -23.97
C GLY A 53 11.53 -9.31 -22.68
N THR A 54 12.04 -8.28 -21.99
CA THR A 54 12.64 -8.42 -20.67
C THR A 54 12.05 -7.43 -19.67
N ALA A 55 12.23 -7.71 -18.39
CA ALA A 55 11.98 -6.80 -17.28
C ALA A 55 13.29 -6.58 -16.51
N LEU A 56 13.52 -5.37 -16.02
CA LEU A 56 14.71 -5.00 -15.26
C LEU A 56 14.33 -4.72 -13.80
N ALA A 57 14.85 -5.52 -12.87
CA ALA A 57 14.73 -5.23 -11.44
C ALA A 57 15.75 -4.17 -11.01
N VAL A 58 15.46 -3.50 -9.89
CA VAL A 58 16.27 -2.37 -9.40
C VAL A 58 17.63 -2.79 -8.85
N ASN A 59 17.90 -4.09 -8.73
CA ASN A 59 19.24 -4.61 -8.45
C ASN A 59 20.05 -4.94 -9.74
N GLY A 60 19.56 -4.55 -10.91
CA GLY A 60 20.21 -4.77 -12.20
C GLY A 60 19.88 -6.10 -12.86
N VAL A 61 19.22 -7.02 -12.17
CA VAL A 61 18.91 -8.36 -12.69
C VAL A 61 17.78 -8.27 -13.71
N ARG A 62 17.96 -8.95 -14.85
CA ARG A 62 16.97 -9.01 -15.91
C ARG A 62 16.20 -10.32 -15.89
N PHE A 63 14.93 -10.26 -16.27
CA PHE A 63 14.03 -11.40 -16.37
C PHE A 63 13.39 -11.46 -17.75
N ASP A 64 13.29 -12.65 -18.33
CA ASP A 64 12.52 -12.91 -19.55
C ASP A 64 11.03 -12.63 -19.31
N THR A 65 10.37 -11.96 -20.22
CA THR A 65 8.91 -11.72 -20.18
C THR A 65 8.18 -12.31 -21.37
N THR A 66 8.85 -13.14 -22.18
CA THR A 66 8.21 -13.80 -23.33
C THR A 66 7.29 -14.93 -22.92
N LYS A 67 7.53 -15.52 -21.74
CA LYS A 67 6.68 -16.54 -21.11
C LYS A 67 6.58 -16.29 -19.61
N GLN A 68 5.40 -16.49 -19.04
CA GLN A 68 5.20 -16.37 -17.60
C GLN A 68 6.02 -17.43 -16.86
N GLY A 69 6.75 -17.01 -15.84
CA GLY A 69 7.49 -17.90 -14.96
C GLY A 69 6.57 -18.65 -13.99
N ILE A 70 7.03 -19.80 -13.50
CA ILE A 70 6.25 -20.69 -12.63
C ILE A 70 5.89 -20.02 -11.31
N LEU A 71 6.80 -19.24 -10.71
CA LEU A 71 6.51 -18.52 -9.47
C LEU A 71 5.49 -17.42 -9.72
N SER A 72 5.64 -16.66 -10.82
CA SER A 72 4.67 -15.64 -11.22
C SER A 72 3.26 -16.23 -11.39
N GLN A 73 3.14 -17.39 -12.05
CA GLN A 73 1.87 -18.06 -12.25
C GLN A 73 1.22 -18.51 -10.92
N ILE A 74 1.97 -19.19 -10.06
CA ILE A 74 1.46 -19.67 -8.76
C ILE A 74 1.01 -18.50 -7.88
N ILE A 75 1.81 -17.43 -7.85
CA ILE A 75 1.47 -16.21 -7.09
C ILE A 75 0.19 -15.58 -7.63
N GLN A 76 0.02 -15.52 -8.95
CA GLN A 76 -1.18 -14.96 -9.56
C GLN A 76 -2.44 -15.74 -9.17
N GLU A 77 -2.38 -17.07 -9.14
CA GLU A 77 -3.49 -17.91 -8.71
C GLU A 77 -3.88 -17.63 -7.24
N ILE A 78 -2.90 -17.64 -6.33
CA ILE A 78 -3.11 -17.38 -4.89
C ILE A 78 -3.60 -15.94 -4.67
N TYR A 79 -3.07 -14.98 -5.42
CA TYR A 79 -3.46 -13.57 -5.36
C TYR A 79 -4.92 -13.39 -5.79
N ASN A 80 -5.33 -14.02 -6.89
CA ASN A 80 -6.71 -13.94 -7.38
C ASN A 80 -7.70 -14.49 -6.34
N GLU A 81 -7.39 -15.66 -5.76
CA GLU A 81 -8.19 -16.24 -4.68
C GLU A 81 -8.27 -15.28 -3.47
N ARG A 82 -7.14 -14.65 -3.11
CA ARG A 82 -7.11 -13.67 -2.03
C ARG A 82 -8.03 -12.48 -2.30
N VAL A 83 -8.00 -11.93 -3.52
CA VAL A 83 -8.83 -10.79 -3.92
C VAL A 83 -10.31 -11.14 -3.80
N GLU A 84 -10.72 -12.34 -4.18
CA GLU A 84 -12.10 -12.78 -4.01
C GLU A 84 -12.54 -12.77 -2.53
N HIS A 85 -11.70 -13.30 -1.64
CA HIS A 85 -12.01 -13.31 -0.20
C HIS A 85 -11.98 -11.91 0.42
N LYS A 86 -11.06 -11.04 0.00
CA LYS A 86 -11.03 -9.63 0.43
C LYS A 86 -12.31 -8.90 0.02
N ASN A 87 -12.76 -9.09 -1.22
CA ASN A 87 -14.01 -8.48 -1.71
C ASN A 87 -15.25 -9.01 -0.97
N LYS A 88 -15.28 -10.30 -0.62
CA LYS A 88 -16.35 -10.89 0.22
C LYS A 88 -16.36 -10.28 1.63
N GLN A 89 -15.18 -10.04 2.21
CA GLN A 89 -15.04 -9.36 3.51
C GLN A 89 -15.58 -7.93 3.46
N LEU A 90 -15.09 -7.10 2.54
CA LEU A 90 -15.48 -5.68 2.44
C LEU A 90 -17.00 -5.51 2.22
N LYS A 91 -17.60 -6.33 1.34
CA LYS A 91 -19.05 -6.31 1.14
C LYS A 91 -19.82 -6.62 2.42
N ALA A 92 -19.37 -7.62 3.19
CA ALA A 92 -20.01 -7.97 4.46
C ALA A 92 -19.82 -6.87 5.53
N GLU A 93 -18.67 -6.18 5.55
CA GLU A 93 -18.46 -5.01 6.44
C GLU A 93 -19.38 -3.84 6.08
N GLN A 94 -19.59 -3.57 4.80
CA GLN A 94 -20.55 -2.56 4.35
C GLN A 94 -22.00 -2.93 4.70
N GLU A 95 -22.37 -4.21 4.56
CA GLU A 95 -23.67 -4.72 5.00
C GLU A 95 -23.88 -4.56 6.52
N LEU A 96 -22.81 -4.75 7.31
CA LEU A 96 -22.86 -4.62 8.77
C LEU A 96 -23.21 -3.19 9.21
N GLU A 97 -22.65 -2.17 8.56
CA GLU A 97 -22.93 -0.76 8.87
C GLU A 97 -24.39 -0.36 8.58
N LEU A 98 -25.09 -1.09 7.71
CA LEU A 98 -26.49 -0.86 7.35
C LEU A 98 -27.48 -1.76 8.13
N CYS A 99 -26.97 -2.68 8.94
CA CYS A 99 -27.77 -3.71 9.60
C CYS A 99 -28.58 -3.14 10.79
N GLY A 100 -29.88 -3.44 10.83
CA GLY A 100 -30.79 -2.99 11.89
C GLY A 100 -31.19 -4.07 12.92
N SER A 101 -30.88 -5.35 12.67
CA SER A 101 -31.32 -6.46 13.52
C SER A 101 -30.17 -7.29 14.10
N LYS A 102 -30.36 -7.84 15.31
CA LYS A 102 -29.33 -8.63 16.02
C LYS A 102 -29.04 -9.99 15.37
N SER A 103 -30.02 -10.60 14.71
CA SER A 103 -29.83 -11.91 14.06
C SER A 103 -29.02 -11.77 12.78
N GLU A 104 -29.34 -10.77 11.95
CA GLU A 104 -28.59 -10.47 10.72
C GLU A 104 -27.15 -10.06 11.05
N GLN A 105 -26.96 -9.28 12.13
CA GLN A 105 -25.64 -8.89 12.61
C GLN A 105 -24.73 -10.10 12.86
N TYR A 106 -25.22 -11.12 13.56
CA TYR A 106 -24.43 -12.32 13.89
C TYR A 106 -23.99 -13.10 12.64
N ASP A 107 -24.87 -13.26 11.65
CA ASP A 107 -24.56 -13.97 10.41
C ASP A 107 -23.54 -13.19 9.55
N ILE A 108 -23.65 -11.85 9.53
CA ILE A 108 -22.71 -10.97 8.84
C ILE A 108 -21.33 -11.03 9.51
N GLU A 109 -21.25 -10.92 10.83
CA GLU A 109 -20.00 -11.02 11.60
C GLU A 109 -19.29 -12.36 11.33
N LYS A 110 -20.04 -13.47 11.23
CA LYS A 110 -19.48 -14.78 10.88
C LYS A 110 -18.88 -14.80 9.46
N ARG A 111 -19.55 -14.19 8.48
CA ARG A 111 -19.05 -14.07 7.09
C ARG A 111 -17.78 -13.23 7.02
N ILE A 112 -17.74 -12.12 7.76
CA ILE A 112 -16.56 -11.26 7.90
C ILE A 112 -15.41 -12.09 8.47
N ALA A 113 -15.62 -12.80 9.58
CA ALA A 113 -14.58 -13.59 10.24
C ALA A 113 -13.99 -14.68 9.32
N ILE A 114 -14.84 -15.42 8.59
CA ILE A 114 -14.38 -16.45 7.65
C ILE A 114 -13.56 -15.83 6.52
N SER A 115 -14.09 -14.79 5.86
CA SER A 115 -13.43 -14.15 4.71
C SER A 115 -12.13 -13.46 5.11
N SER A 116 -12.12 -12.81 6.29
CA SER A 116 -10.93 -12.20 6.87
C SER A 116 -9.85 -13.23 7.15
N ASN A 117 -10.19 -14.38 7.75
CA ASN A 117 -9.21 -15.44 8.01
C ASN A 117 -8.64 -16.02 6.71
N GLN A 118 -9.48 -16.23 5.69
CA GLN A 118 -9.04 -16.75 4.39
C GLN A 118 -8.11 -15.78 3.67
N GLN A 119 -8.50 -14.51 3.52
CA GLN A 119 -7.64 -13.53 2.86
C GLN A 119 -6.35 -13.27 3.64
N LEU A 120 -6.39 -13.32 4.98
CA LEU A 120 -5.19 -13.17 5.82
C LEU A 120 -4.23 -14.35 5.65
N ALA A 121 -4.73 -15.58 5.65
CA ALA A 121 -3.90 -16.77 5.41
C ALA A 121 -3.22 -16.72 4.04
N LEU A 122 -3.98 -16.35 2.98
CA LEU A 122 -3.43 -16.17 1.64
C LEU A 122 -2.43 -15.01 1.58
N LYS A 123 -2.70 -13.89 2.27
CA LYS A 123 -1.74 -12.76 2.39
C LYS A 123 -0.43 -13.20 3.03
N ILE A 124 -0.50 -13.96 4.12
CA ILE A 124 0.67 -14.50 4.81
C ILE A 124 1.44 -15.42 3.87
N LEU A 125 0.76 -16.32 3.14
CA LEU A 125 1.40 -17.23 2.21
C LEU A 125 2.16 -16.48 1.10
N LEU A 126 1.49 -15.51 0.46
CA LEU A 126 2.07 -14.65 -0.57
C LEU A 126 3.30 -13.88 -0.06
N ASN A 127 3.19 -13.25 1.10
CA ASN A 127 4.30 -12.51 1.70
C ASN A 127 5.39 -13.45 2.27
N SER A 128 5.09 -14.71 2.56
CA SER A 128 6.12 -15.66 3.00
C SER A 128 6.98 -16.12 1.85
N LEU A 129 6.48 -16.09 0.61
CA LEU A 129 7.21 -16.58 -0.55
C LEU A 129 8.45 -15.72 -0.88
N TYR A 130 8.36 -14.39 -0.85
CA TYR A 130 9.56 -13.55 -1.04
C TYR A 130 10.60 -13.82 0.07
N GLY A 131 10.14 -13.99 1.33
CA GLY A 131 11.00 -14.31 2.46
C GLY A 131 11.65 -15.69 2.30
N ALA A 132 10.94 -16.65 1.72
CA ALA A 132 11.46 -17.97 1.39
C ALA A 132 12.54 -17.91 0.31
N MET A 133 12.43 -17.03 -0.69
CA MET A 133 13.48 -16.84 -1.71
C MET A 133 14.80 -16.32 -1.13
N GLY A 134 14.76 -15.63 0.01
CA GLY A 134 15.95 -15.22 0.78
C GLY A 134 16.45 -16.26 1.79
N ASN A 135 15.80 -17.43 1.89
CA ASN A 135 16.17 -18.49 2.82
C ASN A 135 16.94 -19.61 2.10
N LYS A 136 18.21 -19.81 2.44
CA LYS A 136 19.11 -20.84 1.87
C LYS A 136 18.58 -22.28 1.90
N TRP A 137 17.59 -22.57 2.74
CA TRP A 137 16.97 -23.89 2.85
C TRP A 137 15.78 -24.09 1.88
N PHE A 138 15.31 -23.01 1.25
CA PHE A 138 14.25 -23.08 0.26
C PHE A 138 14.81 -23.59 -1.07
N ARG A 139 14.05 -24.46 -1.76
CA ARG A 139 14.49 -25.08 -3.02
C ARG A 139 14.80 -24.04 -4.11
N TYR A 140 14.02 -22.96 -4.15
CA TYR A 140 14.15 -21.87 -5.12
C TYR A 140 14.81 -20.64 -4.48
N PHE A 141 15.72 -20.86 -3.52
CA PHE A 141 16.54 -19.81 -2.94
C PHE A 141 17.36 -19.11 -4.03
N ASP A 142 17.17 -17.80 -4.16
CA ASP A 142 17.96 -16.97 -5.05
C ASP A 142 17.98 -15.53 -4.54
N MET A 143 19.16 -15.09 -4.08
CA MET A 143 19.35 -13.74 -3.55
C MET A 143 19.09 -12.65 -4.59
N ARG A 144 19.31 -12.94 -5.88
CA ARG A 144 19.05 -11.99 -6.97
C ARG A 144 17.57 -11.64 -7.03
N ILE A 145 16.71 -12.61 -6.82
CA ILE A 145 15.26 -12.38 -6.79
C ILE A 145 14.87 -11.70 -5.48
N ALA A 146 15.33 -12.20 -4.34
CA ALA A 146 14.95 -11.65 -3.03
C ALA A 146 15.36 -10.16 -2.91
N GLU A 147 16.59 -9.83 -3.27
CA GLU A 147 17.09 -8.45 -3.31
C GLU A 147 16.36 -7.61 -4.36
N GLY A 148 16.18 -8.15 -5.57
CA GLY A 148 15.44 -7.50 -6.66
C GLY A 148 14.04 -7.09 -6.25
N ILE A 149 13.29 -7.95 -5.56
CA ILE A 149 11.96 -7.63 -5.02
C ILE A 149 12.04 -6.45 -4.04
N THR A 150 12.97 -6.48 -3.09
CA THR A 150 13.06 -5.45 -2.04
C THR A 150 13.52 -4.10 -2.56
N LEU A 151 14.53 -4.05 -3.43
CA LEU A 151 15.02 -2.80 -4.01
C LEU A 151 14.00 -2.22 -4.99
N THR A 152 13.31 -3.06 -5.76
CA THR A 152 12.22 -2.60 -6.63
C THR A 152 11.08 -2.04 -5.80
N GLY A 153 10.70 -2.68 -4.68
CA GLY A 153 9.69 -2.14 -3.78
C GLY A 153 10.06 -0.78 -3.19
N GLN A 154 11.32 -0.60 -2.77
CA GLN A 154 11.82 0.68 -2.27
C GLN A 154 11.78 1.78 -3.34
N ALA A 155 12.15 1.45 -4.59
CA ALA A 155 12.07 2.40 -5.69
C ALA A 155 10.63 2.74 -6.04
N THR A 156 9.73 1.74 -6.12
CA THR A 156 8.32 1.94 -6.44
C THR A 156 7.65 2.90 -5.46
N ILE A 157 7.86 2.74 -4.15
CA ILE A 157 7.20 3.60 -3.15
C ILE A 157 7.78 5.02 -3.09
N GLN A 158 9.10 5.16 -3.27
CA GLN A 158 9.73 6.49 -3.36
C GLN A 158 9.40 7.21 -4.67
N TRP A 159 9.19 6.45 -5.75
CA TRP A 159 8.71 6.99 -7.01
C TRP A 159 7.29 7.55 -6.87
N ALA A 160 6.40 6.81 -6.20
CA ALA A 160 5.06 7.30 -5.86
C ALA A 160 5.09 8.57 -5.00
N GLU A 161 5.95 8.62 -3.97
CA GLU A 161 6.15 9.81 -3.14
C GLU A 161 6.60 11.02 -3.97
N LYS A 162 7.66 10.87 -4.76
CA LYS A 162 8.19 11.92 -5.63
C LYS A 162 7.10 12.45 -6.56
N TYR A 163 6.41 11.55 -7.26
CA TYR A 163 5.40 11.91 -8.24
C TYR A 163 4.20 12.63 -7.61
N LEU A 164 3.71 12.15 -6.46
CA LEU A 164 2.62 12.79 -5.74
C LEU A 164 3.00 14.19 -5.27
N ASN A 165 4.19 14.36 -4.70
CA ASN A 165 4.68 15.67 -4.29
C ASN A 165 4.78 16.63 -5.48
N GLU A 166 5.35 16.21 -6.60
CA GLU A 166 5.42 17.02 -7.83
C GLU A 166 4.03 17.39 -8.36
N TYR A 167 3.11 16.42 -8.43
CA TYR A 167 1.74 16.62 -8.88
C TYR A 167 0.99 17.63 -8.01
N LEU A 168 1.07 17.48 -6.68
CA LEU A 168 0.37 18.34 -5.73
C LEU A 168 0.93 19.75 -5.72
N ASN A 169 2.27 19.91 -5.73
CA ASN A 169 2.92 21.21 -5.80
C ASN A 169 2.57 21.96 -7.09
N LYS A 170 2.56 21.26 -8.22
CA LYS A 170 2.14 21.83 -9.51
C LYS A 170 0.66 22.24 -9.50
N THR A 171 -0.20 21.42 -8.91
CA THR A 171 -1.65 21.64 -8.88
C THR A 171 -2.03 22.81 -7.95
N LEU A 172 -1.34 22.95 -6.83
CA LEU A 172 -1.63 23.96 -5.82
C LEU A 172 -0.75 25.21 -5.91
N ASP A 173 0.22 25.23 -6.85
CA ASP A 173 1.23 26.29 -6.97
C ASP A 173 1.95 26.54 -5.64
N THR A 174 2.60 25.49 -5.13
CA THR A 174 3.32 25.50 -3.86
C THR A 174 4.70 24.85 -3.99
N ASP A 175 5.49 24.97 -2.92
CA ASP A 175 6.73 24.23 -2.71
C ASP A 175 6.73 23.66 -1.29
N LYS A 176 6.01 22.54 -1.10
CA LYS A 176 5.76 21.87 0.18
C LYS A 176 5.93 20.36 0.04
N ASP A 177 6.30 19.72 1.13
CA ASP A 177 6.24 18.26 1.23
C ASP A 177 4.85 17.84 1.70
N TYR A 178 4.06 17.27 0.78
CA TYR A 178 2.72 16.76 1.04
C TYR A 178 2.73 15.33 1.54
N VAL A 179 3.73 14.52 1.18
CA VAL A 179 3.87 13.15 1.65
C VAL A 179 4.55 13.15 3.02
N ILE A 180 3.76 12.91 4.06
CA ILE A 180 4.19 13.00 5.46
C ILE A 180 5.02 11.80 5.88
N ALA A 181 4.68 10.63 5.34
CA ALA A 181 5.30 9.38 5.72
C ALA A 181 5.13 8.32 4.64
N ILE A 182 6.14 7.45 4.56
CA ILE A 182 6.07 6.16 3.85
C ILE A 182 6.13 5.04 4.89
N ASP A 183 5.28 4.03 4.75
CA ASP A 183 5.39 2.78 5.48
C ASP A 183 5.33 1.58 4.53
N THR A 184 6.49 1.13 4.07
CA THR A 184 6.68 -0.05 3.21
C THR A 184 6.02 0.07 1.83
N ASP A 185 4.71 -0.10 1.75
CA ASP A 185 3.86 -0.12 0.55
C ASP A 185 2.79 0.99 0.54
N SER A 186 2.73 1.80 1.59
CA SER A 186 1.78 2.91 1.70
C SER A 186 2.47 4.28 1.75
N VAL A 187 1.83 5.29 1.15
CA VAL A 187 2.16 6.71 1.31
C VAL A 187 1.05 7.42 2.09
N TYR A 188 1.42 8.32 2.99
CA TYR A 188 0.50 9.17 3.77
C TYR A 188 0.65 10.61 3.29
N VAL A 189 -0.43 11.20 2.81
CA VAL A 189 -0.45 12.52 2.16
C VAL A 189 -1.35 13.47 2.93
N THR A 190 -0.90 14.67 3.25
CA THR A 190 -1.78 15.73 3.76
C THR A 190 -2.45 16.46 2.62
N LEU A 191 -3.76 16.66 2.73
CA LEU A 191 -4.60 17.39 1.78
C LEU A 191 -5.29 18.59 2.45
N ASP A 192 -4.76 19.04 3.59
CA ASP A 192 -5.29 20.16 4.38
C ASP A 192 -5.33 21.47 3.57
N GLU A 193 -4.37 21.70 2.67
CA GLU A 193 -4.37 22.85 1.78
C GLU A 193 -5.60 22.87 0.85
N PHE A 194 -6.06 21.70 0.36
CA PHE A 194 -7.30 21.62 -0.42
C PHE A 194 -8.51 21.97 0.45
N ILE A 195 -8.58 21.44 1.67
CA ILE A 195 -9.71 21.74 2.57
C ILE A 195 -9.75 23.24 2.91
N LYS A 196 -8.60 23.86 3.19
CA LYS A 196 -8.51 25.29 3.49
C LYS A 196 -8.91 26.19 2.31
N ARG A 197 -8.55 25.81 1.08
CA ARG A 197 -8.85 26.58 -0.13
C ARG A 197 -10.30 26.42 -0.60
N PHE A 198 -10.79 25.18 -0.66
CA PHE A 198 -12.11 24.88 -1.22
C PHE A 198 -13.24 24.95 -0.17
N LYS A 199 -12.92 24.78 1.12
CA LYS A 199 -13.88 24.80 2.23
C LYS A 199 -15.14 23.97 1.95
N PRO A 200 -15.00 22.68 1.60
CA PRO A 200 -16.15 21.85 1.26
C PRO A 200 -17.07 21.66 2.46
N GLU A 201 -18.39 21.61 2.23
CA GLU A 201 -19.37 21.31 3.28
C GLU A 201 -19.16 19.93 3.92
N ASN A 202 -18.77 18.96 3.10
CA ASN A 202 -18.40 17.62 3.55
C ASN A 202 -16.97 17.29 3.08
N PRO A 203 -15.95 17.56 3.92
CA PRO A 203 -14.56 17.29 3.61
C PRO A 203 -14.28 15.84 3.23
N VAL A 204 -14.91 14.86 3.90
CA VAL A 204 -14.62 13.45 3.68
C VAL A 204 -15.08 13.01 2.28
N ASN A 205 -16.28 13.42 1.84
CA ASN A 205 -16.76 13.13 0.48
C ASN A 205 -15.96 13.87 -0.60
N PHE A 206 -15.54 15.10 -0.31
CA PHE A 206 -14.68 15.86 -1.21
C PHE A 206 -13.32 15.15 -1.40
N LEU A 207 -12.67 14.74 -0.30
CA LEU A 207 -11.39 14.04 -0.35
C LEU A 207 -11.52 12.66 -0.99
N ASP A 208 -12.59 11.92 -0.71
CA ASP A 208 -12.85 10.63 -1.35
C ASP A 208 -12.90 10.76 -2.87
N LYS A 209 -13.63 11.77 -3.38
CA LYS A 209 -13.68 12.05 -4.81
C LYS A 209 -12.35 12.53 -5.37
N LEU A 210 -11.64 13.41 -4.66
CA LEU A 210 -10.32 13.91 -5.09
C LEU A 210 -9.30 12.76 -5.20
N CYS A 211 -9.30 11.85 -4.21
CA CYS A 211 -8.39 10.72 -4.18
C CYS A 211 -8.69 9.72 -5.30
N SER A 212 -9.94 9.28 -5.41
CA SER A 212 -10.39 8.26 -6.40
C SER A 212 -10.35 8.73 -7.86
N THR A 213 -10.20 10.04 -8.10
CA THR A 213 -10.07 10.57 -9.45
C THR A 213 -8.65 11.09 -9.67
N SER A 214 -8.33 12.25 -9.09
CA SER A 214 -7.12 12.99 -9.44
C SER A 214 -5.84 12.33 -8.95
N LEU A 215 -5.82 11.83 -7.70
CA LEU A 215 -4.61 11.27 -7.11
C LEU A 215 -4.35 9.82 -7.54
N GLU A 216 -5.39 9.01 -7.65
CA GLU A 216 -5.26 7.65 -8.21
C GLU A 216 -4.86 7.70 -9.69
N GLU A 217 -5.42 8.59 -10.52
CA GLU A 217 -4.96 8.78 -11.91
C GLU A 217 -3.50 9.29 -11.98
N ALA A 218 -3.07 10.13 -11.04
CA ALA A 218 -1.68 10.58 -10.97
C ALA A 218 -0.73 9.42 -10.61
N LEU A 219 -1.12 8.58 -9.65
CA LEU A 219 -0.37 7.39 -9.27
C LEU A 219 -0.32 6.34 -10.39
N GLU A 220 -1.43 6.13 -11.09
CA GLU A 220 -1.48 5.24 -12.27
C GLU A 220 -0.46 5.66 -13.32
N LYS A 221 -0.41 6.96 -13.66
CA LYS A 221 0.61 7.52 -14.56
C LYS A 221 2.03 7.32 -14.04
N ALA A 222 2.25 7.53 -12.73
CA ALA A 222 3.56 7.32 -12.12
C ALA A 222 4.04 5.87 -12.29
N PHE A 223 3.14 4.90 -12.08
CA PHE A 223 3.47 3.48 -12.22
C PHE A 223 3.58 3.03 -13.67
N ASP A 224 2.80 3.61 -14.59
CA ASP A 224 2.98 3.42 -16.02
C ASP A 224 4.36 3.90 -16.47
N GLU A 225 4.79 5.09 -16.09
CA GLU A 225 6.13 5.61 -16.39
C GLU A 225 7.22 4.66 -15.88
N LEU A 226 7.08 4.17 -14.64
CA LEU A 226 8.01 3.20 -14.07
C LEU A 226 7.99 1.88 -14.84
N TYR A 227 6.81 1.35 -15.18
CA TYR A 227 6.64 0.12 -15.95
C TYR A 227 7.26 0.23 -17.35
N TYR A 228 7.06 1.34 -18.06
CA TYR A 228 7.67 1.56 -19.36
C TYR A 228 9.19 1.72 -19.29
N SER A 229 9.71 2.31 -18.20
CA SER A 229 11.16 2.45 -18.01
C SER A 229 11.85 1.11 -17.74
N LEU A 230 11.24 0.23 -16.94
CA LEU A 230 11.84 -1.03 -16.52
C LEU A 230 11.42 -2.24 -17.36
N GLY A 231 10.33 -2.12 -18.11
CA GLY A 231 9.65 -3.23 -18.75
C GLY A 231 8.91 -4.11 -17.73
N GLY A 232 8.29 -5.17 -18.24
CA GLY A 232 7.55 -6.12 -17.42
C GLY A 232 6.73 -7.07 -18.26
N TYR A 233 6.13 -8.06 -17.60
CA TYR A 233 5.18 -9.01 -18.18
C TYR A 233 3.79 -8.39 -18.27
N GLU A 234 3.34 -7.74 -17.18
CA GLU A 234 2.06 -7.05 -17.09
C GLU A 234 2.17 -5.95 -16.03
N ASN A 235 1.58 -4.77 -16.25
CA ASN A 235 1.55 -3.74 -15.22
C ASN A 235 0.59 -4.18 -14.09
N LYS A 236 1.12 -4.37 -12.88
CA LYS A 236 0.39 -4.84 -11.69
C LYS A 236 0.46 -3.84 -10.54
N MET A 237 1.15 -2.72 -10.69
CA MET A 237 1.22 -1.69 -9.65
C MET A 237 -0.10 -0.91 -9.60
N VAL A 238 -0.98 -1.32 -8.70
CA VAL A 238 -2.25 -0.66 -8.45
C VAL A 238 -2.26 -0.16 -7.01
N MET A 239 -2.28 1.16 -6.86
CA MET A 239 -2.30 1.83 -5.56
C MET A 239 -3.65 2.53 -5.38
N GLY A 240 -4.38 2.14 -4.34
CA GLY A 240 -5.71 2.68 -4.05
C GLY A 240 -5.72 3.46 -2.76
N ARG A 241 -6.66 4.40 -2.63
CA ARG A 241 -6.90 5.11 -1.38
C ARG A 241 -7.35 4.11 -0.30
N GLU A 242 -6.60 4.05 0.79
CA GLU A 242 -6.92 3.23 1.96
C GLU A 242 -7.68 4.07 2.99
N VAL A 243 -7.03 5.05 3.63
CA VAL A 243 -7.60 5.83 4.74
C VAL A 243 -7.94 7.26 4.35
N ILE A 244 -9.05 7.79 4.90
CA ILE A 244 -9.28 9.24 5.06
C ILE A 244 -9.38 9.54 6.56
N ALA A 245 -8.47 10.39 7.06
CA ALA A 245 -8.43 10.83 8.44
C ALA A 245 -8.40 12.36 8.50
N ASP A 246 -9.18 12.96 9.41
CA ASP A 246 -9.14 14.41 9.63
C ASP A 246 -7.87 14.84 10.39
N ARG A 247 -7.28 13.93 11.16
CA ARG A 247 -6.08 14.18 11.95
C ARG A 247 -5.20 12.94 12.06
N GLY A 248 -3.89 13.17 11.94
CA GLY A 248 -2.86 12.17 12.13
C GLY A 248 -1.68 12.68 12.96
N ILE A 249 -1.16 11.84 13.83
CA ILE A 249 -0.03 12.15 14.71
C ILE A 249 1.07 11.11 14.50
N TRP A 250 2.25 11.56 14.05
CA TRP A 250 3.45 10.72 13.93
C TRP A 250 4.47 11.10 15.00
N THR A 251 4.91 10.09 15.74
CA THR A 251 5.98 10.20 16.74
C THR A 251 7.31 9.68 16.22
N ALA A 252 7.28 8.69 15.33
CA ALA A 252 8.45 8.13 14.64
C ALA A 252 7.98 7.23 13.46
N LYS A 253 8.94 6.69 12.70
CA LYS A 253 8.66 5.63 11.71
C LYS A 253 7.89 4.48 12.37
N LYS A 254 6.83 3.99 11.71
CA LYS A 254 5.92 2.93 12.20
C LYS A 254 5.22 3.24 13.54
N ARG A 255 5.15 4.51 13.94
CA ARG A 255 4.56 4.94 15.22
C ARG A 255 3.66 6.16 15.04
N TYR A 256 2.38 5.88 14.76
CA TYR A 256 1.40 6.91 14.43
C TYR A 256 -0.02 6.57 14.90
N ILE A 257 -0.86 7.61 14.91
CA ILE A 257 -2.27 7.56 15.27
C ILE A 257 -3.05 8.34 14.22
N LEU A 258 -4.16 7.78 13.74
CA LEU A 258 -5.05 8.41 12.77
C LEU A 258 -6.50 8.36 13.27
N ASN A 259 -7.23 9.46 13.11
CA ASN A 259 -8.65 9.52 13.37
C ASN A 259 -9.43 9.32 12.08
N VAL A 260 -9.78 8.06 11.81
CA VAL A 260 -10.21 7.58 10.49
C VAL A 260 -11.73 7.70 10.34
N TYR A 261 -12.16 8.33 9.24
CA TYR A 261 -13.56 8.42 8.85
C TYR A 261 -13.93 7.38 7.79
N ASP A 262 -13.00 7.07 6.88
CA ASP A 262 -13.20 6.09 5.82
C ASP A 262 -11.97 5.19 5.72
N ASN A 263 -12.19 3.89 5.63
CA ASN A 263 -11.14 2.90 5.44
C ASN A 263 -11.55 1.91 4.33
N GLU A 264 -10.85 1.92 3.21
CA GLU A 264 -11.09 1.07 2.04
C GLU A 264 -12.55 1.09 1.55
N GLY A 265 -13.21 2.25 1.62
CA GLY A 265 -14.60 2.45 1.19
C GLY A 265 -15.64 2.11 2.26
N VAL A 266 -15.22 1.72 3.47
CA VAL A 266 -16.09 1.57 4.64
C VAL A 266 -16.13 2.90 5.38
N ARG A 267 -17.27 3.60 5.30
CA ARG A 267 -17.50 4.89 5.96
C ARG A 267 -18.02 4.67 7.38
N TYR A 268 -17.26 5.13 8.37
CA TYR A 268 -17.66 4.99 9.78
C TYR A 268 -18.65 6.08 10.21
N THR A 269 -19.66 5.69 10.99
CA THR A 269 -20.59 6.64 11.63
C THR A 269 -19.93 7.50 12.71
N LYS A 270 -18.92 6.93 13.39
CA LYS A 270 -18.05 7.62 14.34
C LYS A 270 -16.60 7.35 13.98
N PRO A 271 -15.71 8.36 14.05
CA PRO A 271 -14.32 8.18 13.70
C PRO A 271 -13.67 7.03 14.46
N HIS A 272 -12.91 6.20 13.74
CA HIS A 272 -12.17 5.08 14.29
C HIS A 272 -10.71 5.46 14.51
N LEU A 273 -10.20 5.24 15.71
CA LEU A 273 -8.82 5.55 16.06
C LEU A 273 -7.88 4.41 15.60
N LYS A 274 -7.26 4.56 14.43
CA LYS A 274 -6.24 3.63 13.91
C LYS A 274 -4.90 3.95 14.56
N ILE A 275 -4.38 3.04 15.38
CA ILE A 275 -3.12 3.21 16.13
C ILE A 275 -2.11 2.19 15.64
N MET A 276 -0.90 2.64 15.28
CA MET A 276 0.18 1.80 14.78
C MET A 276 1.46 2.01 15.58
N GLY A 277 2.03 0.91 16.10
CA GLY A 277 3.31 0.86 16.82
C GLY A 277 3.39 1.59 18.16
N ILE A 278 2.34 2.27 18.61
CA ILE A 278 2.25 2.94 19.91
C ILE A 278 1.97 1.92 21.02
N GLU A 279 2.42 2.22 22.24
CA GLU A 279 2.30 1.39 23.44
C GLU A 279 0.85 0.92 23.71
N ALA A 280 -0.15 1.71 23.30
CA ALA A 280 -1.57 1.37 23.41
C ALA A 280 -1.98 0.05 22.72
N ILE A 281 -1.20 -0.46 21.77
CA ILE A 281 -1.47 -1.71 21.06
C ILE A 281 -0.44 -2.82 21.33
N LYS A 282 0.65 -2.53 22.06
CA LYS A 282 1.69 -3.52 22.34
C LYS A 282 1.24 -4.51 23.41
N SER A 283 1.43 -5.81 23.18
CA SER A 283 1.09 -6.86 24.16
C SER A 283 1.87 -6.74 25.47
N SER A 284 3.06 -6.14 25.44
CA SER A 284 3.91 -5.89 26.62
C SER A 284 3.39 -4.79 27.55
N THR A 285 2.45 -3.94 27.09
CA THR A 285 1.91 -2.85 27.91
C THR A 285 0.71 -3.34 28.73
N PRO A 286 0.65 -3.09 30.05
CA PRO A 286 -0.46 -3.51 30.89
C PRO A 286 -1.82 -3.08 30.34
N ALA A 287 -2.83 -3.96 30.42
CA ALA A 287 -4.14 -3.73 29.79
C ALA A 287 -4.81 -2.42 30.24
N ILE A 288 -4.73 -2.09 31.52
CA ILE A 288 -5.28 -0.84 32.09
C ILE A 288 -4.56 0.38 31.49
N CYS A 289 -3.24 0.33 31.34
CA CYS A 289 -2.47 1.39 30.71
C CYS A 289 -2.82 1.54 29.22
N ARG A 290 -3.03 0.44 28.49
CA ARG A 290 -3.47 0.50 27.08
C ARG A 290 -4.80 1.21 26.93
N GLN A 291 -5.77 0.91 27.80
CA GLN A 291 -7.07 1.58 27.77
C GLN A 291 -6.94 3.06 28.09
N ALA A 292 -6.20 3.41 29.15
CA ALA A 292 -5.95 4.81 29.52
C ALA A 292 -5.27 5.59 28.39
N LEU A 293 -4.28 5.00 27.71
CA LEU A 293 -3.63 5.61 26.55
C LEU A 293 -4.62 5.84 25.39
N LYS A 294 -5.46 4.84 25.05
CA LYS A 294 -6.48 5.01 24.00
C LYS A 294 -7.45 6.14 24.32
N ASP A 295 -7.89 6.25 25.57
CA ASP A 295 -8.80 7.30 26.01
C ASP A 295 -8.12 8.68 25.98
N MET A 296 -6.85 8.77 26.37
CA MET A 296 -6.04 9.99 26.24
C MET A 296 -5.87 10.41 24.78
N PHE A 297 -5.53 9.49 23.89
CA PHE A 297 -5.35 9.80 22.47
C PHE A 297 -6.64 10.24 21.80
N ARG A 298 -7.77 9.62 22.15
CA ARG A 298 -9.09 10.07 21.67
C ARG A 298 -9.34 11.53 22.06
N ARG A 299 -9.08 11.90 23.32
CA ARG A 299 -9.19 13.30 23.76
C ARG A 299 -8.25 14.23 23.01
N ILE A 300 -6.97 13.87 22.87
CA ILE A 300 -5.98 14.70 22.16
C ILE A 300 -6.45 15.01 20.73
N ILE A 301 -7.05 14.04 20.04
CA ILE A 301 -7.55 14.27 18.68
C ILE A 301 -8.86 15.07 18.68
N GLU A 302 -9.75 14.87 19.65
CA GLU A 302 -11.06 15.54 19.69
C GLU A 302 -11.04 17.01 20.20
N THR A 303 -10.02 17.45 20.94
CA THR A 303 -10.11 18.69 21.77
C THR A 303 -9.41 19.93 21.21
N ASP A 304 -8.83 19.90 20.01
CA ASP A 304 -8.19 21.06 19.34
C ASP A 304 -8.72 21.26 17.91
#